data_AF-A0A7X3SLZ8-F1
#
_entry.id   AF-A0A7X3SLZ8-F1
#
_cell.length_a   1.000
_cell.length_b   1.000
_cell.length_c   1.000
_cell.angle_alpha   90.00
_cell.angle_beta   90.00
_cell.angle_gamma   90.00
#
_symmetry.space_group_name_H-M   'P 1'
#
loop_
_entity.id
_entity.type
_entity.pdbx_description
1 polymer ?
#
loop_
_entity_poly.entity_id
_entity_poly.type
_entity_poly.pdbx_seq_one_letter_code
_entity_poly.pdbx_strand_id
1 'polypeptide(L)'
;MPYYKKPTFWIITAAAIICLTVFILFSRNLKEDSSNPAASADDKKHSASFSAAIIEADEHSLLVEPVEGSAELSSSDRISIPIEYMPKYPTPKVGDIISIQYNGEIMESYPAQLGEIYDIRFIETDSGRLHYHNNWYNREGLTAETIEWLTWYNSLTEEEQLAVSHVPADLLELEGLANGSDMEAETKDAD
;
A
#
# COMPACT_ATOMS: atom_id res chain seq x y z
N MET A 1 5.66 -53.32 11.02
CA MET A 1 5.12 -52.65 9.81
C MET A 1 3.94 -51.79 10.24
N PRO A 2 4.11 -50.47 10.42
CA PRO A 2 3.02 -49.61 10.85
C PRO A 2 2.06 -49.30 9.69
N TYR A 3 0.79 -49.49 9.99
CA TYR A 3 -0.37 -49.41 9.12
C TYR A 3 -0.85 -47.95 9.02
N TYR A 4 -0.62 -47.31 7.87
CA TYR A 4 -1.07 -45.94 7.58
C TYR A 4 -2.54 -45.96 7.13
N LYS A 5 -3.44 -45.49 7.99
CA LYS A 5 -4.85 -45.24 7.66
C LYS A 5 -4.95 -43.81 7.12
N LYS A 6 -5.33 -43.68 5.85
CA LYS A 6 -5.23 -42.44 5.06
C LYS A 6 -5.94 -41.25 5.74
N PRO A 7 -5.26 -40.12 6.00
CA PRO A 7 -5.85 -38.90 6.59
C PRO A 7 -6.48 -38.00 5.51
N THR A 8 -7.00 -38.55 4.43
CA THR A 8 -7.52 -37.75 3.30
C THR A 8 -8.82 -37.03 3.66
N PHE A 9 -9.56 -37.49 4.66
CA PHE A 9 -10.87 -36.91 4.99
C PHE A 9 -10.81 -35.61 5.82
N TRP A 10 -9.74 -35.41 6.59
CA TRP A 10 -9.56 -34.21 7.44
C TRP A 10 -9.00 -33.02 6.66
N ILE A 11 -8.25 -33.28 5.59
CA ILE A 11 -7.64 -32.23 4.75
C ILE A 11 -8.69 -31.58 3.85
N ILE A 12 -9.60 -32.37 3.27
CA ILE A 12 -10.69 -31.87 2.42
C ILE A 12 -11.68 -31.05 3.24
N THR A 13 -11.96 -31.46 4.48
CA THR A 13 -12.87 -30.73 5.37
C THR A 13 -12.28 -29.39 5.83
N ALA A 14 -10.98 -29.32 6.15
CA ALA A 14 -10.32 -28.06 6.47
C ALA A 14 -10.27 -27.08 5.28
N ALA A 15 -9.94 -27.56 4.08
CA ALA A 15 -9.90 -26.73 2.87
C ALA A 15 -11.28 -26.20 2.46
N ALA A 16 -12.34 -27.01 2.60
CA ALA A 16 -13.71 -26.57 2.29
C ALA A 16 -14.21 -25.46 3.24
N ILE A 17 -13.81 -25.50 4.51
CA ILE A 17 -14.17 -24.47 5.51
C ILE A 17 -13.44 -23.15 5.21
N ILE A 18 -12.15 -23.21 4.86
CA ILE A 18 -11.37 -22.03 4.47
C ILE A 18 -11.94 -21.41 3.18
N CYS A 19 -12.35 -22.24 2.22
CA CYS A 19 -12.97 -21.78 0.97
C CYS A 19 -14.34 -21.10 1.22
N LEU A 20 -15.14 -21.64 2.15
CA LEU A 20 -16.40 -21.01 2.59
C LEU A 20 -16.15 -19.67 3.29
N THR A 21 -15.10 -19.52 4.10
CA THR A 21 -14.79 -18.24 4.75
C THR A 21 -14.34 -17.17 3.76
N VAL A 22 -13.52 -17.54 2.77
CA VAL A 22 -13.13 -16.61 1.68
C VAL A 22 -14.34 -16.25 0.83
N PHE A 23 -15.21 -17.22 0.51
CA PHE A 23 -16.44 -16.96 -0.24
C PHE A 23 -17.42 -16.08 0.53
N ILE A 24 -17.51 -16.20 1.86
CA ILE A 24 -18.34 -15.32 2.71
C ILE A 24 -17.75 -13.90 2.77
N LEU A 25 -16.42 -13.75 2.87
CA LEU A 25 -15.76 -12.44 2.77
C LEU A 25 -15.99 -11.79 1.40
N PHE A 26 -15.92 -12.59 0.32
CA PHE A 26 -16.24 -12.14 -1.04
C PHE A 26 -17.75 -11.85 -1.24
N SER A 27 -18.63 -12.60 -0.59
CA SER A 27 -20.09 -12.43 -0.68
C SER A 27 -20.61 -11.22 0.10
N ARG A 28 -19.88 -10.74 1.13
CA ARG A 28 -20.21 -9.47 1.78
C ARG A 28 -19.89 -8.25 0.91
N ASN A 29 -19.14 -8.43 -0.19
CA ASN A 29 -18.92 -7.41 -1.20
C ASN A 29 -20.04 -7.39 -2.27
N LEU A 30 -20.83 -8.47 -2.41
CA LEU A 30 -21.84 -8.59 -3.47
C LEU A 30 -23.28 -8.52 -2.94
N LYS A 31 -23.64 -7.40 -2.31
CA LYS A 31 -25.04 -7.03 -2.13
C LYS A 31 -25.14 -5.55 -1.76
N GLU A 32 -25.30 -4.67 -2.73
CA GLU A 32 -26.24 -3.54 -2.67
C GLU A 32 -26.59 -3.12 -4.11
N ASP A 33 -27.69 -3.64 -4.63
CA ASP A 33 -28.54 -2.80 -5.46
C ASP A 33 -30.01 -3.14 -5.21
N SER A 34 -30.81 -2.08 -5.17
CA SER A 34 -32.27 -2.03 -5.27
C SER A 34 -33.08 -2.30 -4.00
N SER A 35 -33.36 -1.24 -3.22
CA SER A 35 -34.70 -0.63 -3.09
C SER A 35 -34.82 0.37 -1.92
N ASN A 36 -34.76 1.69 -2.19
CA ASN A 36 -35.74 2.76 -1.83
C ASN A 36 -35.14 4.18 -2.07
N PRO A 37 -35.87 5.17 -2.63
CA PRO A 37 -35.31 6.47 -2.99
C PRO A 37 -35.59 7.53 -1.91
N ALA A 38 -34.58 7.88 -1.11
CA ALA A 38 -34.50 9.16 -0.39
C ALA A 38 -33.14 9.26 0.32
N ALA A 39 -32.46 10.39 0.10
CA ALA A 39 -31.11 10.73 0.57
C ALA A 39 -29.98 10.08 -0.25
N SER A 40 -29.61 10.79 -1.31
CA SER A 40 -28.37 10.66 -2.07
C SER A 40 -27.15 10.66 -1.14
N ALA A 41 -26.60 9.48 -0.91
CA ALA A 41 -25.24 9.22 -0.48
C ALA A 41 -24.67 8.18 -1.45
N ASP A 42 -24.64 8.56 -2.73
CA ASP A 42 -24.06 7.78 -3.82
C ASP A 42 -22.84 8.55 -4.30
N ASP A 43 -21.69 8.23 -3.71
CA ASP A 43 -20.36 8.67 -4.15
C ASP A 43 -19.31 7.74 -3.49
N LYS A 44 -19.53 6.42 -3.52
CA LYS A 44 -18.38 5.50 -3.50
C LYS A 44 -17.79 5.53 -4.90
N LYS A 45 -17.06 6.61 -5.19
CA LYS A 45 -16.17 6.73 -6.34
C LYS A 45 -15.40 5.41 -6.44
N HIS A 46 -15.46 4.74 -7.59
CA HIS A 46 -14.73 3.50 -7.82
C HIS A 46 -13.22 3.81 -7.82
N SER A 47 -12.63 3.94 -6.64
CA SER A 47 -11.20 4.24 -6.47
C SER A 47 -10.42 2.94 -6.43
N ALA A 48 -9.51 2.75 -7.37
CA ALA A 48 -8.50 1.69 -7.34
C ALA A 48 -7.17 2.24 -6.84
N SER A 49 -6.32 1.36 -6.33
CA SER A 49 -4.96 1.72 -5.90
C SER A 49 -3.97 0.61 -6.22
N PHE A 50 -2.78 0.98 -6.68
CA PHE A 50 -1.71 0.04 -6.95
C PHE A 50 -0.34 0.64 -6.64
N SER A 51 0.64 -0.24 -6.43
CA SER A 51 2.03 0.17 -6.23
C SER A 51 2.81 0.01 -7.54
N ALA A 52 3.75 0.92 -7.78
CA ALA A 52 4.59 0.90 -8.98
C ALA A 52 6.01 1.41 -8.68
N ALA A 53 6.99 0.86 -9.39
CA ALA A 53 8.37 1.32 -9.36
C ALA A 53 8.60 2.39 -10.44
N ILE A 54 9.27 3.49 -10.10
CA ILE A 54 9.65 4.53 -11.06
C ILE A 54 10.84 4.01 -11.88
N ILE A 55 10.65 3.89 -13.19
CA ILE A 55 11.69 3.42 -14.11
C ILE A 55 12.30 4.56 -14.93
N GLU A 56 11.55 5.64 -15.18
CA GLU A 56 12.05 6.87 -15.78
C GLU A 56 11.41 8.08 -15.08
N ALA A 57 12.19 9.14 -14.90
CA ALA A 57 11.73 10.38 -14.29
C ALA A 57 12.25 11.58 -15.09
N ASP A 58 11.34 12.38 -15.62
CA ASP A 58 11.63 13.63 -16.34
C ASP A 58 10.90 14.83 -15.69
N GLU A 59 11.02 16.02 -16.28
CA GLU A 59 10.46 17.26 -15.71
C GLU A 59 8.92 17.35 -15.76
N HIS A 60 8.25 16.47 -16.50
CA HIS A 60 6.82 16.54 -16.78
C HIS A 60 6.07 15.24 -16.46
N SER A 61 6.73 14.11 -16.59
CA SER A 61 6.14 12.80 -16.37
C SER A 61 7.11 11.82 -15.73
N LEU A 62 6.52 10.80 -15.10
CA LEU A 62 7.18 9.62 -14.61
C LEU A 62 6.71 8.44 -15.45
N LEU A 63 7.63 7.57 -15.83
CA LEU A 63 7.28 6.25 -16.34
C LEU A 63 7.42 5.27 -15.18
N VAL A 64 6.34 4.53 -14.91
CA VAL A 64 6.28 3.59 -13.80
C VAL A 64 5.91 2.20 -14.29
N GLU A 65 6.43 1.20 -13.60
CA GLU A 65 6.14 -0.22 -13.81
C GLU A 65 5.35 -0.72 -12.59
N PRO A 66 4.11 -1.20 -12.76
CA PRO A 66 3.35 -1.76 -11.64
C PRO A 66 4.10 -2.94 -11.00
N VAL A 67 4.03 -3.06 -9.67
CA VAL A 67 4.70 -4.17 -8.96
C VAL A 67 4.10 -5.52 -9.34
N GLU A 68 4.89 -6.59 -9.27
CA GLU A 68 4.42 -7.94 -9.62
C GLU A 68 3.13 -8.33 -8.89
N GLY A 69 2.16 -8.87 -9.62
CA GLY A 69 0.86 -9.28 -9.10
C GLY A 69 -0.20 -8.18 -9.01
N SER A 70 0.13 -6.93 -9.35
CA SER A 70 -0.84 -5.85 -9.55
C SER A 70 -1.84 -6.19 -10.67
N ALA A 71 -3.10 -5.78 -10.50
CA ALA A 71 -4.16 -6.00 -11.49
C ALA A 71 -3.91 -5.20 -12.78
N GLU A 72 -3.25 -4.04 -12.64
CA GLU A 72 -2.93 -3.09 -13.69
C GLU A 72 -1.94 -3.66 -14.72
N LEU A 73 -1.15 -4.66 -14.33
CA LEU A 73 -0.30 -5.43 -15.25
C LEU A 73 -1.09 -6.17 -16.34
N SER A 74 -2.39 -6.42 -16.12
CA SER A 74 -3.26 -6.98 -17.15
C SER A 74 -3.53 -6.00 -18.29
N SER A 75 -3.41 -4.70 -18.02
CA SER A 75 -3.58 -3.62 -18.99
C SER A 75 -2.24 -3.17 -19.57
N SER A 76 -1.24 -2.90 -18.73
CA SER A 76 0.11 -2.50 -19.20
C SER A 76 1.18 -2.70 -18.14
N ASP A 77 2.39 -3.02 -18.59
CA ASP A 77 3.63 -3.05 -17.80
C ASP A 77 4.25 -1.65 -17.63
N ARG A 78 3.79 -0.65 -18.41
CA ARG A 78 4.35 0.70 -18.39
C ARG A 78 3.25 1.75 -18.37
N ILE A 79 3.23 2.55 -17.33
CA ILE A 79 2.22 3.59 -17.12
C ILE A 79 2.91 4.95 -17.00
N SER A 80 2.44 5.92 -17.77
CA SER A 80 2.90 7.30 -17.71
C SER A 80 2.04 8.09 -16.73
N ILE A 81 2.69 8.75 -15.77
CA ILE A 81 2.06 9.52 -14.70
C ILE A 81 2.55 10.97 -14.77
N PRO A 82 1.66 11.98 -14.78
CA PRO A 82 2.07 13.38 -14.71
C PRO A 82 2.73 13.70 -13.37
N ILE A 83 3.86 14.41 -13.40
CA ILE A 83 4.62 14.73 -12.17
C ILE A 83 3.86 15.71 -11.24
N GLU A 84 2.82 16.37 -11.74
CA GLU A 84 2.00 17.32 -10.95
C GLU A 84 1.26 16.67 -9.78
N TYR A 85 0.99 15.37 -9.85
CA TYR A 85 0.38 14.60 -8.78
C TYR A 85 1.39 14.14 -7.72
N MET A 86 2.69 14.27 -7.97
CA MET A 86 3.70 13.86 -7.02
C MET A 86 3.81 14.86 -5.86
N PRO A 87 4.02 14.37 -4.63
CA PRO A 87 4.41 15.24 -3.53
C PRO A 87 5.75 15.91 -3.85
N LYS A 88 5.90 17.19 -3.47
CA LYS A 88 7.09 18.00 -3.77
C LYS A 88 8.37 17.51 -3.10
N TYR A 89 8.23 16.77 -2.01
CA TYR A 89 9.34 16.24 -1.24
C TYR A 89 9.00 14.86 -0.68
N PRO A 90 9.90 13.87 -0.79
CA PRO A 90 11.16 13.90 -1.55
C PRO A 90 10.93 14.03 -3.07
N THR A 91 11.97 14.41 -3.82
CA THR A 91 11.90 14.44 -5.28
C THR A 91 11.89 13.00 -5.81
N PRO A 92 10.96 12.61 -6.71
CA PRO A 92 10.91 11.26 -7.27
C PRO A 92 12.17 10.93 -8.05
N LYS A 93 12.66 9.71 -7.87
CA LYS A 93 13.83 9.15 -8.54
C LYS A 93 13.52 7.77 -9.09
N VAL A 94 14.29 7.41 -10.11
CA VAL A 94 14.30 6.04 -10.61
C VAL A 94 14.67 5.09 -9.47
N GLY A 95 13.88 4.04 -9.29
CA GLY A 95 14.01 3.06 -8.21
C GLY A 95 13.10 3.31 -7.00
N ASP A 96 12.46 4.48 -6.88
CA ASP A 96 11.43 4.70 -5.86
C ASP A 96 10.19 3.84 -6.16
N ILE A 97 9.50 3.40 -5.11
CA ILE A 97 8.20 2.74 -5.17
C ILE A 97 7.14 3.71 -4.65
N ILE A 98 6.09 3.91 -5.44
CA ILE A 98 4.97 4.79 -5.12
C ILE A 98 3.64 4.03 -5.12
N SER A 99 2.69 4.48 -4.31
CA SER A 99 1.29 4.07 -4.33
C SER A 99 0.49 5.11 -5.10
N ILE A 100 -0.33 4.67 -6.05
CA ILE A 100 -1.14 5.53 -6.90
C ILE A 100 -2.60 5.18 -6.68
N GLN A 101 -3.42 6.15 -6.27
CA GLN A 101 -4.86 6.02 -6.18
C GLN A 101 -5.54 6.76 -7.33
N TYR A 102 -6.45 6.09 -8.02
CA TYR A 102 -7.08 6.59 -9.25
C TYR A 102 -8.50 6.04 -9.44
N ASN A 103 -9.20 6.47 -10.48
CA ASN A 103 -10.59 6.13 -10.76
C ASN A 103 -10.85 4.73 -11.33
N GLY A 104 -9.84 3.85 -11.38
CA GLY A 104 -9.95 2.51 -11.97
C GLY A 104 -9.90 2.47 -13.50
N GLU A 105 -9.88 3.62 -14.19
CA GLU A 105 -9.80 3.67 -15.65
C GLU A 105 -8.34 3.71 -16.11
N ILE A 106 -8.01 2.87 -17.10
CA ILE A 106 -6.71 2.83 -17.77
C ILE A 106 -6.95 3.01 -19.27
N MET A 107 -6.28 4.01 -19.84
CA MET A 107 -6.23 4.22 -21.29
C MET A 107 -5.18 3.29 -21.88
N GLU A 108 -5.62 2.34 -22.71
CA GLU A 108 -4.80 1.31 -23.35
C GLU A 108 -3.90 1.87 -24.48
N SER A 109 -3.03 2.83 -24.16
CA SER A 109 -1.91 3.27 -24.98
C SER A 109 -0.60 2.57 -24.57
N TYR A 110 0.51 2.84 -25.27
CA TYR A 110 1.82 2.36 -24.86
C TYR A 110 2.87 3.50 -24.86
N PRO A 111 3.31 3.99 -23.69
CA PRO A 111 2.87 3.58 -22.35
C PRO A 111 1.39 3.89 -22.09
N ALA A 112 0.75 3.15 -21.18
CA ALA A 112 -0.62 3.39 -20.77
C ALA A 112 -0.74 4.67 -19.95
N GLN A 113 -1.95 5.23 -19.87
CA GLN A 113 -2.25 6.39 -19.04
C GLN A 113 -3.38 6.04 -18.09
N LEU A 114 -3.40 6.66 -16.91
CA LEU A 114 -4.53 6.55 -16.00
C LEU A 114 -5.60 7.58 -16.35
N GLY A 115 -6.84 7.31 -15.94
CA GLY A 115 -7.90 8.30 -15.91
C GLY A 115 -7.65 9.37 -14.83
N GLU A 116 -8.62 9.60 -13.97
CA GLU A 116 -8.50 10.58 -12.89
C GLU A 116 -7.65 10.02 -11.73
N ILE A 117 -6.53 10.68 -11.44
CA ILE A 117 -5.65 10.36 -10.30
C ILE A 117 -6.11 11.17 -9.08
N TYR A 118 -6.23 10.52 -7.93
CA TYR A 118 -6.67 11.15 -6.68
C TYR A 118 -5.51 11.47 -5.77
N ASP A 119 -4.57 10.54 -5.64
CA ASP A 119 -3.43 10.72 -4.74
C ASP A 119 -2.25 9.85 -5.18
N ILE A 120 -1.05 10.32 -4.89
CA ILE A 120 0.19 9.57 -5.06
C ILE A 120 1.04 9.74 -3.82
N ARG A 121 1.50 8.63 -3.25
CA ARG A 121 2.33 8.62 -2.04
C ARG A 121 3.57 7.77 -2.25
N PHE A 122 4.65 8.13 -1.58
CA PHE A 122 5.83 7.27 -1.57
C PHE A 122 5.64 6.09 -0.61
N ILE A 123 6.10 4.92 -1.02
CA ILE A 123 6.14 3.69 -0.22
C ILE A 123 7.59 3.39 0.19
N GLU A 124 8.48 3.38 -0.79
CA GLU A 124 9.90 3.05 -0.61
C GLU A 124 10.75 3.96 -1.50
N THR A 125 11.87 4.46 -0.99
CA THR A 125 12.82 5.21 -1.83
C THR A 125 13.82 4.26 -2.51
N ASP A 126 14.49 4.72 -3.56
CA ASP A 126 15.67 4.10 -4.18
C ASP A 126 16.75 3.64 -3.19
N SER A 127 16.90 4.36 -2.07
CA SER A 127 17.82 4.04 -0.98
C SER A 127 17.35 2.92 -0.03
N GLY A 128 16.19 2.31 -0.27
CA GLY A 128 15.62 1.27 0.60
C GLY A 128 15.06 1.82 1.92
N ARG A 129 14.56 3.07 1.92
CA ARG A 129 13.85 3.65 3.06
C ARG A 129 12.35 3.51 2.87
N LEU A 130 11.67 2.93 3.85
CA LEU A 130 10.22 2.74 3.88
C LEU A 130 9.54 3.92 4.57
N HIS A 131 8.45 4.38 3.98
CA HIS A 131 7.61 5.44 4.53
C HIS A 131 6.63 4.88 5.56
N TYR A 132 6.54 5.53 6.72
CA TYR A 132 5.50 5.28 7.71
C TYR A 132 5.16 6.57 8.48
N HIS A 133 3.88 6.95 8.47
CA HIS A 133 3.41 8.25 8.96
C HIS A 133 4.20 9.42 8.35
N ASN A 134 4.99 10.13 9.17
CA ASN A 134 5.80 11.27 8.75
C ASN A 134 7.31 10.94 8.76
N ASN A 135 7.66 9.66 8.92
CA ASN A 135 9.01 9.19 9.13
C ASN A 135 9.46 8.24 8.02
N TRP A 136 10.78 8.19 7.85
CA TRP A 136 11.46 7.31 6.90
C TRP A 136 12.37 6.35 7.65
N TYR A 137 12.17 5.05 7.46
CA TYR A 137 12.92 4.01 8.16
C TYR A 137 13.77 3.22 7.18
N ASN A 138 15.04 3.00 7.51
CA ASN A 138 15.91 2.16 6.68
C ASN A 138 15.44 0.70 6.76
N ARG A 139 15.17 0.08 5.62
CA ARG A 139 14.76 -1.32 5.51
C ARG A 139 15.72 -2.27 6.21
N GLU A 140 17.03 -2.01 6.11
CA GLU A 140 18.07 -2.83 6.75
C GLU A 140 18.04 -2.82 8.28
N GLY A 141 17.45 -1.78 8.88
CA GLY A 141 17.30 -1.65 10.34
C GLY A 141 16.02 -2.26 10.90
N LEU A 142 15.16 -2.83 10.04
CA LEU A 142 13.86 -3.37 10.42
C LEU A 142 13.85 -4.90 10.29
N THR A 143 13.04 -5.56 11.10
CA THR A 143 12.80 -7.00 10.94
C THR A 143 11.98 -7.28 9.67
N ALA A 144 12.10 -8.50 9.14
CA ALA A 144 11.32 -8.94 7.99
C ALA A 144 9.81 -8.83 8.22
N GLU A 145 9.35 -9.11 9.45
CA GLU A 145 7.94 -8.96 9.84
C GLU A 145 7.48 -7.51 9.74
N THR A 146 8.27 -6.56 10.25
CA THR A 146 7.96 -5.12 10.14
C THR A 146 7.95 -4.65 8.69
N ILE A 147 8.85 -5.16 7.85
CA ILE A 147 8.89 -4.83 6.42
C ILE A 147 7.62 -5.33 5.72
N GLU A 148 7.22 -6.60 5.94
CA GLU A 148 5.98 -7.15 5.38
C GLU A 148 4.76 -6.38 5.87
N TRP A 149 4.73 -6.03 7.15
CA TRP A 149 3.67 -5.22 7.72
C TRP A 149 3.60 -3.83 7.07
N LEU A 150 4.74 -3.16 6.84
CA LEU A 150 4.80 -1.87 6.16
C LEU A 150 4.37 -1.95 4.70
N THR A 151 4.76 -3.01 3.99
CA THR A 151 4.28 -3.25 2.61
C THR A 151 2.77 -3.41 2.58
N TRP A 152 2.19 -4.16 3.52
CA TRP A 152 0.75 -4.28 3.65
C TRP A 152 0.10 -2.94 4.01
N TYR A 153 0.57 -2.26 5.06
CA TYR A 153 0.03 -0.99 5.54
C TYR A 153 0.01 0.07 4.43
N ASN A 154 1.08 0.17 3.64
CA ASN A 154 1.19 1.16 2.56
C ASN A 154 0.34 0.83 1.32
N SER A 155 -0.20 -0.38 1.21
CA SER A 155 -1.18 -0.74 0.18
C SER A 155 -2.63 -0.38 0.54
N LEU A 156 -2.89 -0.05 1.81
CA LEU A 156 -4.20 0.37 2.30
C LEU A 156 -4.54 1.81 1.92
N THR A 157 -5.84 2.13 1.90
CA THR A 157 -6.33 3.51 1.84
C THR A 157 -6.07 4.25 3.16
N GLU A 158 -6.11 5.59 3.17
CA GLU A 158 -5.92 6.37 4.41
C GLU A 158 -6.93 6.02 5.50
N GLU A 159 -8.20 5.79 5.13
CA GLU A 159 -9.24 5.37 6.09
C GLU A 159 -8.92 4.01 6.72
N GLU A 160 -8.47 3.06 5.91
CA GLU A 160 -8.06 1.74 6.38
C GLU A 160 -6.80 1.81 7.24
N GLN A 161 -5.82 2.65 6.87
CA GLN A 161 -4.62 2.90 7.66
C GLN A 161 -4.98 3.42 9.07
N LEU A 162 -5.92 4.37 9.16
CA LEU A 162 -6.42 4.89 10.44
C LEU A 162 -7.13 3.83 11.29
N ALA A 163 -7.67 2.78 10.67
CA ALA A 163 -8.28 1.65 11.37
C ALA A 163 -7.25 0.60 11.86
N VAL A 164 -5.99 0.69 11.42
CA VAL A 164 -4.93 -0.22 11.86
C VAL A 164 -4.52 0.13 13.30
N SER A 165 -4.81 -0.78 14.22
CA SER A 165 -4.52 -0.60 15.65
C SER A 165 -3.25 -1.30 16.12
N HIS A 166 -2.68 -2.19 15.30
CA HIS A 166 -1.47 -2.93 15.63
C HIS A 166 -0.26 -2.28 14.98
N VAL A 167 0.77 -1.95 15.77
CA VAL A 167 2.04 -1.38 15.30
C VAL A 167 3.18 -2.30 15.76
N PRO A 168 4.07 -2.75 14.85
CA PRO A 168 5.25 -3.55 15.19
C PRO A 168 6.18 -2.89 16.22
N ALA A 169 6.84 -3.70 17.05
CA ALA A 169 7.71 -3.21 18.13
C ALA A 169 8.91 -2.39 17.62
N ASP A 170 9.50 -2.78 16.48
CA ASP A 170 10.62 -2.05 15.86
C ASP A 170 10.26 -0.58 15.62
N LEU A 171 9.05 -0.31 15.12
CA LEU A 171 8.58 1.05 14.84
C LEU A 171 8.32 1.83 16.13
N LEU A 172 7.76 1.17 17.15
CA LEU A 172 7.51 1.79 18.46
C LEU A 172 8.81 2.18 19.17
N GLU A 173 9.84 1.34 19.09
CA GLU A 173 11.15 1.63 19.65
C GLU A 173 11.79 2.82 18.92
N LEU A 174 11.73 2.84 17.58
CA LEU A 174 12.30 3.93 16.78
C LEU A 174 11.55 5.26 16.95
N GLU A 175 10.22 5.26 17.03
CA GLU A 175 9.44 6.47 17.36
C GLU A 175 9.73 6.98 18.78
N GLY A 176 9.90 6.06 19.75
CA GLY A 176 10.27 6.40 21.12
C GLY A 176 11.66 7.04 21.23
N LEU A 177 12.62 6.57 20.43
CA LEU A 177 13.97 7.16 20.35
C LEU A 177 13.96 8.54 19.68
N ALA A 178 13.17 8.74 18.62
CA ALA A 178 13.05 10.02 17.93
C ALA A 178 12.47 11.13 18.82
N ASN A 179 11.49 10.80 19.67
CA ASN A 179 10.89 11.78 20.60
C ASN A 179 11.75 12.03 21.86
N GLY A 180 12.75 11.18 22.14
CA GLY A 180 13.65 11.32 23.29
C GLY A 180 14.86 12.22 23.04
N SER A 181 15.20 12.51 21.78
CA SER A 181 16.40 13.28 21.42
C SER A 181 16.25 14.81 21.49
N ASP A 182 15.05 15.32 21.76
CA ASP A 182 14.78 16.78 21.84
C ASP A 182 15.00 17.36 23.26
N MET A 183 15.51 16.57 24.20
CA MET A 183 15.76 16.99 25.60
C MET A 183 17.23 16.91 25.99
N GLU A 184 18.16 17.47 25.21
CA GLU A 184 19.52 17.72 25.71
C GLU A 184 20.22 18.85 24.93
N ALA A 185 19.93 20.11 25.28
CA ALA A 185 20.90 21.23 25.28
C ALA A 185 20.27 22.55 25.81
N GLU A 186 19.83 22.59 27.06
CA GLU A 186 19.86 23.85 27.82
C GLU A 186 20.88 23.70 28.94
N THR A 187 22.14 24.04 28.66
CA THR A 187 23.05 24.46 29.73
C THR A 187 23.05 25.98 29.75
N LYS A 188 22.39 26.48 30.79
CA LYS A 188 22.38 27.86 31.25
C LYS A 188 23.82 28.28 31.57
N ASP A 189 24.43 29.09 30.73
CA ASP A 189 25.56 29.91 31.15
C ASP A 189 25.01 31.09 31.95
N ALA A 190 25.21 31.00 33.27
CA ALA A 190 24.99 32.10 34.19
C ALA A 190 26.18 33.05 34.11
N ASP A 191 25.90 34.34 33.86
CA ASP A 191 26.78 35.47 34.15
C ASP A 191 26.15 36.31 35.27
#